data_AF-A0A7Z0T9N7-F1
#
_entry.id   AF-A0A7Z0T9N7-F1
#
_cell.length_a   1.000
_cell.length_b   1.000
_cell.length_c   1.000
_cell.angle_alpha   90.00
_cell.angle_beta   90.00
_cell.angle_gamma   90.00
#
_symmetry.space_group_name_H-M   'P 1'
#
loop_
_entity.id
_entity.type
_entity.pdbx_description
1 polymer ?
#
loop_
_entity_poly.entity_id
_entity_poly.type
_entity_poly.pdbx_seq_one_letter_code
_entity_poly.pdbx_strand_id
1 'polypeptide(L)' 'MTPRVVFPNKLLPYLLVAPQLAITLIFFYWPASQALRQSMLREDPFGLSSKFVWFANFKKVLS' A
#
# COMPACT_ATOMS: atom_id res chain seq x y z
N MET A 1 18.81 -32.39 -16.98
CA MET A 1 17.74 -31.52 -16.45
C MET A 1 17.09 -32.27 -15.30
N THR A 2 17.21 -31.77 -14.07
CA THR A 2 16.61 -32.42 -12.89
C THR A 2 15.09 -32.22 -12.92
N PRO A 3 14.26 -33.26 -12.71
CA PRO A 3 12.81 -33.10 -12.72
C PRO A 3 12.38 -32.13 -11.61
N ARG A 4 11.58 -31.12 -11.98
CA ARG A 4 10.97 -30.18 -11.03
C ARG A 4 9.81 -30.91 -10.36
N VAL A 5 10.01 -31.34 -9.12
CA VAL A 5 8.92 -31.92 -8.31
C VAL A 5 7.98 -30.80 -7.90
N VAL A 6 6.81 -30.76 -8.51
CA VAL A 6 5.70 -29.88 -8.11
C VAL A 6 4.68 -30.70 -7.33
N PHE A 7 4.38 -30.26 -6.11
CA PHE A 7 3.36 -30.91 -5.31
C PHE A 7 1.97 -30.66 -5.93
N PRO A 8 1.09 -31.68 -6.02
CA PRO A 8 -0.23 -31.53 -6.62
C PRO A 8 -1.18 -30.66 -5.77
N ASN A 9 -0.89 -30.49 -4.47
CA ASN A 9 -1.74 -29.73 -3.57
C ASN A 9 -1.51 -28.21 -3.72
N LYS A 10 -2.54 -27.51 -4.18
CA LYS A 10 -2.49 -26.06 -4.42
C LYS A 10 -2.76 -25.23 -3.17
N LEU A 11 -3.50 -25.75 -2.20
CA LEU A 11 -4.01 -24.94 -1.07
C LEU A 11 -2.96 -24.71 0.03
N LEU A 12 -2.21 -25.76 0.39
CA LEU A 12 -1.22 -25.69 1.46
C LEU A 12 -0.14 -24.61 1.21
N PRO A 13 0.46 -24.48 0.02
CA PRO A 13 1.46 -23.43 -0.24
C PRO A 13 0.91 -22.01 -0.05
N TYR A 14 -0.33 -21.74 -0.47
CA TYR A 14 -0.93 -20.42 -0.30
C TYR A 14 -1.21 -20.10 1.16
N LEU A 15 -1.67 -21.08 1.95
CA LEU A 15 -1.91 -20.88 3.38
C LEU A 15 -0.61 -20.56 4.14
N LEU A 16 0.50 -21.20 3.76
CA LEU A 16 1.81 -20.94 4.37
C LEU A 16 2.35 -19.54 4.04
N VAL A 17 2.05 -19.01 2.86
CA VAL A 17 2.46 -17.66 2.43
C VAL A 17 1.49 -16.56 2.92
N ALA A 18 0.24 -16.91 3.22
CA ALA A 18 -0.80 -15.96 3.60
C ALA A 18 -0.42 -15.05 4.79
N PRO A 19 0.18 -15.53 5.90
CA PRO A 19 0.58 -14.66 7.01
C PRO A 19 1.58 -13.58 6.60
N GLN A 20 2.55 -13.93 5.75
CA GLN A 20 3.55 -12.99 5.26
C GLN A 20 2.92 -11.92 4.36
N LEU A 21 2.02 -12.32 3.47
CA LEU A 21 1.28 -11.37 2.63
C LEU A 21 0.39 -10.46 3.47
N ALA A 22 -0.27 -11.00 4.51
CA ALA A 22 -1.09 -10.22 5.42
C ALA A 22 -0.28 -9.12 6.10
N ILE A 23 0.92 -9.43 6.60
CA ILE A 23 1.82 -8.43 7.19
C ILE A 23 2.16 -7.35 6.16
N THR A 24 2.53 -7.75 4.94
CA THR A 24 2.89 -6.79 3.88
C THR A 24 1.69 -5.89 3.52
N LEU A 25 0.48 -6.44 3.43
CA LEU A 25 -0.72 -5.67 3.13
C LEU A 25 -1.07 -4.67 4.23
N ILE A 26 -1.02 -5.11 5.49
CA ILE A 26 -1.41 -4.29 6.66
C ILE A 26 -0.38 -3.22 6.98
N PHE A 27 0.92 -3.56 6.92
CA PHE A 27 1.97 -2.66 7.38
C PHE A 27 2.61 -1.83 6.26
N PHE A 28 2.50 -2.25 5.00
CA PHE A 28 3.03 -1.48 3.86
C PHE A 28 1.92 -0.87 3.02
N TYR A 29 1.05 -1.70 2.42
CA TYR A 29 0.08 -1.20 1.43
C TYR A 29 -0.99 -0.30 2.06
N TRP A 30 -1.47 -0.64 3.25
CA TRP A 30 -2.47 0.16 3.94
C TRP A 30 -1.94 1.56 4.31
N PRO A 31 -0.80 1.71 5.01
CA PRO A 31 -0.21 3.02 5.27
C PRO A 31 0.17 3.79 4.01
N ALA A 32 0.70 3.11 2.98
CA ALA A 32 1.00 3.75 1.70
C ALA A 32 -0.27 4.34 1.05
N SER A 33 -1.40 3.62 1.11
CA SER A 33 -2.69 4.11 0.62
C SER A 33 -3.19 5.32 1.42
N GLN A 34 -3.00 5.32 2.74
CA GLN A 34 -3.31 6.48 3.58
C GLN A 34 -2.45 7.69 3.18
N ALA A 35 -1.16 7.51 2.94
CA ALA A 35 -0.25 8.56 2.49
C ALA A 35 -0.63 9.09 1.09
N LEU A 36 -1.04 8.22 0.17
CA LEU A 36 -1.56 8.63 -1.14
C LEU A 36 -2.79 9.53 -0.99
N ARG A 37 -3.75 9.17 -0.12
CA ARG A 37 -4.91 10.03 0.17
C ARG A 37 -4.49 11.37 0.79
N GLN A 38 -3.55 11.34 1.74
CA GLN A 38 -3.01 12.54 2.39
C GLN A 38 -2.28 13.46 1.41
N SER A 39 -1.60 12.92 0.40
CA SER A 39 -0.91 13.71 -0.62
C SER A 39 -1.85 14.61 -1.43
N MET A 40 -3.13 14.22 -1.54
CA MET A 40 -4.19 14.98 -2.23
C MET A 40 -4.98 15.90 -1.28
N LEU A 41 -4.68 15.88 0.02
CA LEU A 41 -5.24 16.76 1.03
C LEU A 41 -4.27 17.90 1.35
N ARG A 42 -4.82 19.00 1.85
CA ARG A 42 -4.05 20.13 2.38
C ARG A 42 -4.58 20.44 3.77
N GLU A 43 -3.73 20.22 4.76
CA GLU A 43 -3.95 20.54 6.17
C GLU A 43 -3.46 21.96 6.47
N ASP A 44 -4.08 22.64 7.43
CA ASP A 44 -3.48 23.84 8.01
C ASP A 44 -2.28 23.48 8.90
N PRO A 45 -1.40 24.44 9.25
CA PRO A 45 -0.17 24.17 10.02
C PRO A 45 -0.41 23.55 11.42
N PHE A 46 -1.60 23.71 11.99
CA PHE A 46 -1.98 23.17 13.30
C PHE A 46 -2.84 21.91 13.20
N GLY A 47 -3.16 21.45 11.98
CA GLY A 47 -3.92 20.22 11.75
C GLY A 47 -5.37 20.26 12.22
N LEU A 48 -5.96 21.45 12.34
CA LEU A 48 -7.33 21.65 12.81
C LEU A 48 -8.36 21.54 11.66
N SER A 49 -7.92 21.64 10.41
CA SER A 49 -8.75 21.64 9.21
C SER A 49 -8.02 21.01 8.02
N SER A 50 -8.73 20.14 7.31
CA SER A 50 -8.26 19.47 6.10
C SER A 50 -9.13 19.83 4.91
N LYS A 51 -8.50 20.16 3.77
CA LYS A 51 -9.21 20.40 2.50
C LYS A 51 -8.68 19.48 1.41
N PHE A 52 -9.58 18.91 0.63
CA PHE A 52 -9.20 18.11 -0.53
C PHE A 52 -8.82 19.01 -1.72
N VAL A 53 -7.57 18.88 -2.18
CA VAL A 53 -6.97 19.78 -3.19
C VAL A 53 -6.54 19.04 -4.46
N TRP A 54 -6.91 17.77 -4.61
CA TRP A 54 -6.57 16.93 -5.76
C TRP A 54 -5.06 16.97 -6.07
N PHE A 55 -4.67 17.42 -7.26
CA PHE A 55 -3.28 17.46 -7.73
C PHE A 55 -2.56 18.78 -7.42
N ALA A 56 -3.18 19.72 -6.70
CA ALA A 56 -2.59 21.03 -6.47
C ALA A 56 -1.23 20.96 -5.75
N ASN A 57 -1.09 20.04 -4.78
CA ASN A 57 0.18 19.80 -4.09
C ASN A 57 1.28 19.33 -5.06
N PHE A 58 0.94 18.39 -5.95
CA PHE A 58 1.87 17.88 -6.96
C PHE A 58 2.31 18.96 -7.94
N LYS A 59 1.38 19.78 -8.43
CA LYS A 59 1.73 20.93 -9.30
C LYS A 59 2.71 21.87 -8.62
N LYS A 60 2.50 22.17 -7.33
CA LYS A 60 3.37 23.06 -6.56
C LYS A 60 4.80 22.50 -6.38
N VAL A 61 4.96 21.19 -6.27
CA VAL A 61 6.27 20.56 -6.09
C VAL A 61 6.99 20.38 -7.42
N LEU A 62 6.26 20.16 -8.51
CA LEU A 62 6.81 19.86 -9.84
C LEU A 62 7.00 21.09 -10.74
N SER A 63 6.52 22.27 -10.32
CA SER A 63 6.73 23.57 -11.00
C SER A 63 7.98 24.26 -10.47
#